data_AF-A0AAU4HXN6-F1
#
_entry.id   AF-A0AAU4HXN6-F1
#
_cell.length_a   1.000
_cell.length_b   1.000
_cell.length_c   1.000
_cell.angle_alpha   90.00
_cell.angle_beta   90.00
_cell.angle_gamma   90.00
#
_symmetry.space_group_name_H-M   'P 1'
#
loop_
_entity.id
_entity.type
_entity.pdbx_description
1 polymer ?
#
loop_
_entity_poly.entity_id
_entity_poly.type
_entity_poly.pdbx_seq_one_letter_code
_entity_poly.pdbx_strand_id
1 'polypeptide(L)'
;MIRLDDLTSLDLRSLSEVLAAHALMAPDLGSGEWLGIVELMTMRLTDECSSLPVESWATCSLALAYALEAAVASGSIDRRESVIRRLNLSVALLRQVPANTEVDILNPGNLIDLLFQELPISSEEARDLSVDWRALDIAQIRTLRAVKNLVSPALSLARLAPREIEGRLKAWEEVFPSLP
;
A
#
# COMPACT_ATOMS: atom_id res chain seq x y z
N MET A 1 16.74 -14.38 19.93
CA MET A 1 16.70 -13.71 18.62
C MET A 1 15.64 -14.44 17.82
N ILE A 2 14.51 -13.78 17.55
CA ILE A 2 13.42 -14.35 16.77
C ILE A 2 13.90 -14.37 15.30
N ARG A 3 13.80 -15.51 14.63
CA ARG A 3 14.13 -15.65 13.21
C ARG A 3 12.88 -15.50 12.35
N LEU A 4 13.07 -15.21 11.06
CA LEU A 4 11.95 -15.19 10.11
C LEU A 4 11.16 -16.51 10.10
N ASP A 5 11.85 -17.64 10.18
CA ASP A 5 11.21 -18.97 10.25
C ASP A 5 10.23 -19.09 11.42
N ASP A 6 10.58 -18.51 12.58
CA ASP A 6 9.70 -18.51 13.75
C ASP A 6 8.40 -17.74 13.47
N LEU A 7 8.49 -16.61 12.76
CA LEU A 7 7.34 -15.78 12.39
C LEU A 7 6.45 -16.46 11.35
N THR A 8 7.02 -17.20 10.40
CA THR A 8 6.24 -17.92 9.37
C THR A 8 5.37 -19.03 9.96
N SER A 9 5.72 -19.54 11.14
CA SER A 9 4.97 -20.59 11.84
C SER A 9 3.76 -20.07 12.63
N LEU A 10 3.71 -18.77 12.94
CA LEU A 10 2.60 -18.13 13.65
C LEU A 10 1.35 -18.11 12.78
N ASP A 11 0.16 -17.97 13.35
CA ASP A 11 -1.04 -17.58 12.60
C ASP A 11 -1.09 -16.05 12.37
N LEU A 12 -2.05 -15.55 11.57
CA LEU A 12 -2.17 -14.11 11.29
C LEU A 12 -2.33 -13.27 12.57
N ARG A 13 -3.14 -13.75 13.53
CA ARG A 13 -3.37 -13.04 14.80
C ARG A 13 -2.07 -12.90 15.58
N SER A 14 -1.39 -14.01 15.86
CA SER A 14 -0.17 -14.03 16.67
C SER A 14 0.96 -13.25 15.98
N LEU A 15 1.08 -13.36 14.65
CA LEU A 15 2.02 -12.56 13.87
C LEU A 15 1.72 -11.06 14.01
N SER A 16 0.44 -10.68 13.89
CA SER A 16 0.02 -9.28 14.00
C SER A 16 0.28 -8.73 15.41
N GLU A 17 0.03 -9.51 16.45
CA GLU A 17 0.31 -9.10 17.84
C GLU A 17 1.80 -8.88 18.07
N VAL A 18 2.67 -9.78 17.61
CA VAL A 18 4.13 -9.66 17.73
C VAL A 18 4.63 -8.39 17.03
N LEU A 19 4.16 -8.14 15.80
CA LEU A 19 4.56 -6.99 15.01
C LEU A 19 4.00 -5.67 15.58
N ALA A 20 2.72 -5.62 15.95
CA ALA A 20 2.08 -4.43 16.51
C ALA A 20 2.67 -4.05 17.89
N ALA A 21 3.15 -5.03 18.65
CA ALA A 21 3.88 -4.79 19.89
C ALA A 21 5.30 -4.25 19.68
N HIS A 22 5.77 -4.13 18.43
CA HIS A 22 7.14 -3.73 18.09
C HIS A 22 8.20 -4.60 18.78
N ALA A 23 7.89 -5.89 18.98
CA ALA A 23 8.78 -6.82 19.69
C ALA A 23 10.07 -7.15 18.90
N LEU A 24 10.07 -6.84 17.61
CA LEU A 24 11.21 -6.91 16.69
C LEU A 24 11.49 -5.50 16.20
N MET A 25 12.71 -5.02 16.34
CA MET A 25 13.14 -3.71 15.82
C MET A 25 13.74 -3.86 14.42
N ALA A 26 13.68 -2.81 13.60
CA ALA A 26 14.26 -2.81 12.24
C ALA A 26 15.68 -3.43 12.13
N PRO A 27 16.66 -3.16 13.02
CA PRO A 27 17.99 -3.77 12.93
C PRO A 27 18.06 -5.25 13.34
N ASP A 28 16.99 -5.82 13.90
CA ASP A 28 16.98 -7.22 14.37
C ASP A 28 16.89 -8.22 13.21
N LEU A 29 16.48 -7.75 12.03
CA LEU A 29 16.33 -8.55 10.81
C LEU A 29 17.05 -7.88 9.63
N GLY A 30 17.52 -8.69 8.69
CA GLY A 30 18.09 -8.23 7.43
C GLY A 30 17.03 -7.58 6.52
N SER A 31 17.48 -6.77 5.57
CA SER A 31 16.59 -6.08 4.62
C SER A 31 15.66 -7.06 3.88
N GLY A 32 16.19 -8.18 3.36
CA GLY A 32 15.38 -9.20 2.69
C GLY A 32 14.30 -9.83 3.58
N GLU A 33 14.52 -9.92 4.89
CA GLU A 33 13.58 -10.54 5.82
C GLU A 33 12.37 -9.64 6.10
N TRP A 34 12.56 -8.32 6.23
CA TRP A 34 11.43 -7.39 6.39
C TRP A 34 10.51 -7.36 5.18
N LEU A 35 11.07 -7.45 3.97
CA LEU A 35 10.25 -7.58 2.75
C LEU A 35 9.45 -8.90 2.78
N GLY A 36 10.08 -10.00 3.21
CA GLY A 36 9.39 -11.28 3.40
C GLY A 36 8.25 -11.20 4.41
N ILE A 37 8.40 -10.44 5.50
CA ILE A 37 7.32 -10.21 6.48
C ILE A 37 6.17 -9.42 5.85
N VAL A 38 6.45 -8.37 5.06
CA VAL A 38 5.43 -7.61 4.34
C VAL A 38 4.65 -8.51 3.39
N GLU A 39 5.35 -9.39 2.66
CA GLU A 39 4.73 -10.35 1.73
C GLU A 39 3.87 -11.38 2.47
N LEU A 40 4.38 -11.93 3.58
CA LEU A 40 3.65 -12.86 4.44
C LEU A 40 2.37 -12.24 5.01
N MET A 41 2.47 -11.03 5.55
CA MET A 41 1.32 -10.27 6.06
C MET A 41 0.30 -10.00 4.96
N THR A 42 0.75 -9.55 3.79
CA THR A 42 -0.10 -9.26 2.63
C THR A 42 -0.88 -10.50 2.19
N MET A 43 -0.19 -11.64 2.07
CA MET A 43 -0.81 -12.91 1.67
C MET A 43 -1.87 -13.35 2.69
N ARG A 44 -1.53 -13.40 3.98
CA ARG A 44 -2.47 -13.85 5.03
C ARG A 44 -3.66 -12.93 5.19
N LEU A 45 -3.44 -11.61 5.16
CA LEU A 45 -4.52 -10.64 5.19
C LEU A 45 -5.47 -10.84 4.01
N THR A 46 -4.95 -11.15 2.82
CA THR A 46 -5.80 -11.36 1.64
C THR A 46 -6.58 -12.68 1.71
N ASP A 47 -5.96 -13.75 2.22
CA ASP A 47 -6.56 -15.08 2.31
C ASP A 47 -7.57 -15.21 3.48
N GLU A 48 -7.29 -14.57 4.61
CA GLU A 48 -8.04 -14.71 5.85
C GLU A 48 -9.02 -13.55 6.13
N CYS A 49 -9.08 -12.51 5.28
CA CYS A 49 -9.86 -11.29 5.61
C CYS A 49 -11.34 -11.54 5.90
N SER A 50 -11.97 -12.50 5.21
CA SER A 50 -13.40 -12.76 5.33
C SER A 50 -13.79 -13.44 6.64
N SER A 51 -12.85 -14.15 7.28
CA SER A 51 -13.02 -14.82 8.56
C SER A 51 -12.42 -14.04 9.74
N LEU A 52 -11.75 -12.92 9.47
CA LEU A 52 -11.09 -12.12 10.50
C LEU A 52 -12.11 -11.41 11.40
N PRO A 53 -12.05 -11.57 12.73
CA PRO A 53 -12.93 -10.86 13.65
C PRO A 53 -12.74 -9.35 13.56
N VAL A 54 -13.84 -8.59 13.75
CA VAL A 54 -13.85 -7.14 13.59
C VAL A 54 -12.80 -6.46 14.47
N GLU A 55 -12.64 -6.92 15.70
CA GLU A 55 -11.68 -6.43 16.69
C GLU A 55 -10.22 -6.67 16.32
N SER A 56 -9.93 -7.61 15.41
CA SER A 56 -8.56 -7.94 15.01
C SER A 56 -8.00 -7.00 13.93
N TRP A 57 -8.87 -6.25 13.24
CA TRP A 57 -8.47 -5.37 12.13
C TRP A 57 -7.50 -4.28 12.54
N ALA A 58 -7.70 -3.64 13.69
CA ALA A 58 -6.83 -2.58 14.17
C ALA A 58 -5.39 -3.10 14.39
N THR A 59 -5.25 -4.24 15.07
CA THR A 59 -3.95 -4.88 15.31
C THR A 59 -3.27 -5.28 14.01
N CYS A 60 -4.01 -5.87 13.06
CA CYS A 60 -3.45 -6.27 11.77
C CYS A 60 -3.00 -5.05 10.94
N SER A 61 -3.77 -3.95 10.99
CA SER A 61 -3.43 -2.69 10.33
C SER A 61 -2.15 -2.10 10.91
N LEU A 62 -2.01 -2.06 12.24
CA LEU A 62 -0.79 -1.60 12.92
C LEU A 62 0.42 -2.49 12.59
N ALA A 63 0.23 -3.80 12.60
CA ALA A 63 1.28 -4.77 12.27
C ALA A 63 1.81 -4.58 10.85
N LEU A 64 0.91 -4.42 9.86
CA LEU A 64 1.31 -4.15 8.49
C LEU A 64 2.02 -2.81 8.35
N ALA A 65 1.49 -1.76 8.99
CA ALA A 65 2.12 -0.44 8.97
C ALA A 65 3.55 -0.51 9.50
N TYR A 66 3.75 -1.20 10.62
CA TYR A 66 5.06 -1.41 11.20
C TYR A 66 6.00 -2.21 10.28
N ALA A 67 5.54 -3.33 9.72
CA ALA A 67 6.35 -4.13 8.80
C ALA A 67 6.80 -3.32 7.57
N LEU A 68 5.90 -2.49 7.02
CA LEU A 68 6.21 -1.60 5.90
C LEU A 68 7.23 -0.51 6.29
N GLU A 69 7.08 0.11 7.46
CA GLU A 69 8.02 1.10 7.98
C GLU A 69 9.40 0.50 8.22
N ALA A 70 9.47 -0.70 8.79
CA ALA A 70 10.72 -1.41 9.01
C ALA A 70 11.38 -1.83 7.68
N ALA A 71 10.60 -2.24 6.68
CA ALA A 71 11.10 -2.52 5.33
C ALA A 71 11.67 -1.27 4.63
N VAL A 72 11.07 -0.08 4.87
CA VAL A 72 11.62 1.19 4.40
C VAL A 72 12.89 1.55 5.15
N ALA A 73 12.88 1.46 6.48
CA ALA A 73 14.03 1.80 7.32
C ALA A 73 15.25 0.93 7.07
N SER A 74 15.05 -0.34 6.71
CA SER A 74 16.12 -1.28 6.34
C SER A 74 16.58 -1.14 4.88
N GLY A 75 15.94 -0.28 4.08
CA GLY A 75 16.31 -0.01 2.69
C GLY A 75 15.85 -1.09 1.69
N SER A 76 14.96 -2.00 2.10
CA SER A 76 14.42 -3.06 1.24
C SER A 76 13.47 -2.54 0.18
N ILE A 77 12.71 -1.50 0.54
CA ILE A 77 11.79 -0.78 -0.33
C ILE A 77 11.88 0.71 -0.04
N ASP A 78 11.47 1.55 -0.98
CA ASP A 78 11.29 2.98 -0.73
C ASP A 78 9.88 3.27 -0.17
N ARG A 79 9.69 4.51 0.31
CA ARG A 79 8.41 4.94 0.88
C ARG A 79 7.25 4.86 -0.12
N ARG A 80 7.51 5.13 -1.40
CA ARG A 80 6.50 5.07 -2.45
C ARG A 80 6.02 3.65 -2.69
N GLU A 81 6.94 2.70 -2.76
CA GLU A 81 6.63 1.27 -2.87
C GLU A 81 5.81 0.77 -1.67
N SER A 82 6.11 1.24 -0.46
CA SER A 82 5.30 0.96 0.72
C SER A 82 3.84 1.43 0.57
N VAL A 83 3.63 2.65 0.06
CA VAL A 83 2.27 3.17 -0.21
C VAL A 83 1.57 2.40 -1.33
N ILE A 84 2.28 2.06 -2.43
CA ILE A 84 1.72 1.23 -3.51
C ILE A 84 1.24 -0.12 -2.98
N ARG A 85 2.04 -0.80 -2.14
CA ARG A 85 1.67 -2.08 -1.53
C ARG A 85 0.45 -1.96 -0.63
N ARG A 86 0.40 -0.92 0.21
CA ARG A 86 -0.75 -0.64 1.07
C ARG A 86 -2.02 -0.41 0.24
N LEU A 87 -1.96 0.42 -0.79
CA LEU A 87 -3.08 0.70 -1.69
C LEU A 87 -3.60 -0.57 -2.37
N ASN A 88 -2.70 -1.41 -2.92
CA ASN A 88 -3.09 -2.65 -3.58
C ASN A 88 -3.74 -3.65 -2.62
N LEU A 89 -3.18 -3.82 -1.42
CA LEU A 89 -3.79 -4.68 -0.41
C LEU A 89 -5.17 -4.16 -0.01
N SER A 90 -5.31 -2.86 0.26
CA SER A 90 -6.60 -2.26 0.59
C SER A 90 -7.66 -2.47 -0.49
N VAL A 91 -7.30 -2.39 -1.77
CA VAL A 91 -8.21 -2.74 -2.87
C VAL A 91 -8.66 -4.21 -2.76
N ALA A 92 -7.74 -5.13 -2.50
CA ALA A 92 -8.05 -6.55 -2.37
C ALA A 92 -8.97 -6.84 -1.16
N LEU A 93 -8.72 -6.17 -0.03
CA LEU A 93 -9.51 -6.30 1.19
C LEU A 93 -10.92 -5.72 1.01
N LEU A 94 -11.03 -4.50 0.48
CA LEU A 94 -12.31 -3.79 0.33
C LEU A 94 -13.26 -4.40 -0.71
N ARG A 95 -12.78 -5.36 -1.51
CA ARG A 95 -13.65 -6.21 -2.35
C ARG A 95 -14.38 -7.28 -1.55
N GLN A 96 -13.90 -7.60 -0.36
CA GLN A 96 -14.37 -8.71 0.47
C GLN A 96 -14.98 -8.24 1.80
N VAL A 97 -14.48 -7.13 2.34
CA VAL A 97 -14.93 -6.58 3.63
C VAL A 97 -15.34 -5.11 3.48
N PRO A 98 -16.29 -4.60 4.29
CA PRO A 98 -16.71 -3.22 4.22
C PRO A 98 -15.59 -2.26 4.63
N ALA A 99 -15.65 -1.03 4.11
CA ALA A 99 -14.77 0.05 4.54
C ALA A 99 -14.97 0.39 6.03
N ASN A 100 -13.89 0.83 6.67
CA ASN A 100 -13.88 1.25 8.08
C ASN A 100 -12.93 2.45 8.24
N THR A 101 -13.46 3.58 8.69
CA THR A 101 -12.69 4.82 8.85
C THR A 101 -11.67 4.77 9.99
N GLU A 102 -11.84 3.85 10.94
CA GLU A 102 -10.97 3.72 12.11
C GLU A 102 -9.79 2.77 11.88
N VAL A 103 -9.74 2.09 10.73
CA VAL A 103 -8.69 1.12 10.39
C VAL A 103 -8.01 1.54 9.10
N ASP A 104 -6.73 1.94 9.17
CA ASP A 104 -6.03 2.57 8.04
C ASP A 104 -6.09 1.76 6.74
N ILE A 105 -5.86 0.44 6.80
CA ILE A 105 -5.88 -0.41 5.59
C ILE A 105 -7.29 -0.61 5.02
N LEU A 106 -8.34 -0.23 5.75
CA LEU A 106 -9.74 -0.28 5.34
C LEU A 106 -10.37 1.12 5.21
N ASN A 107 -9.57 2.18 5.32
CA ASN A 107 -10.03 3.57 5.20
C ASN A 107 -9.60 4.15 3.83
N PRO A 108 -10.47 4.15 2.81
CA PRO A 108 -10.17 4.73 1.51
C PRO A 108 -9.76 6.19 1.57
N GLY A 109 -10.32 6.99 2.48
CA GLY A 109 -10.00 8.41 2.62
C GLY A 109 -8.52 8.61 2.98
N ASN A 110 -8.07 7.97 4.05
CA ASN A 110 -6.67 8.03 4.50
C ASN A 110 -5.72 7.51 3.42
N LEU A 111 -6.09 6.44 2.71
CA LEU A 111 -5.29 5.85 1.63
C LEU A 111 -5.13 6.81 0.44
N ILE A 112 -6.19 7.52 0.07
CA ILE A 112 -6.12 8.55 -0.97
C ILE A 112 -5.30 9.77 -0.52
N ASP A 113 -5.36 10.14 0.75
CA ASP A 113 -4.48 11.19 1.28
C ASP A 113 -3.00 10.80 1.20
N LEU A 114 -2.66 9.55 1.55
CA LEU A 114 -1.30 9.01 1.41
C LEU A 114 -0.83 8.99 -0.05
N LEU A 115 -1.70 8.61 -0.99
CA LEU A 115 -1.39 8.69 -2.42
C LEU A 115 -0.97 10.12 -2.82
N PHE A 116 -1.77 11.14 -2.44
CA PHE A 116 -1.48 12.52 -2.83
C PHE A 116 -0.18 13.07 -2.24
N GLN A 117 0.27 12.54 -1.10
CA GLN A 117 1.56 12.90 -0.51
C GLN A 117 2.75 12.31 -1.29
N GLU A 118 2.57 11.18 -1.98
CA GLU A 118 3.65 10.46 -2.66
C GLU A 118 3.67 10.64 -4.19
N LEU A 119 2.67 11.31 -4.76
CA LEU A 119 2.62 11.61 -6.18
C LEU A 119 3.79 12.54 -6.57
N PRO A 120 4.66 12.12 -7.52
CA PRO A 120 5.87 12.88 -7.83
C PRO A 120 5.62 14.14 -8.67
N ILE A 121 4.46 14.22 -9.33
CA ILE A 121 4.03 15.33 -10.18
C ILE A 121 2.50 15.46 -10.10
N SER A 122 1.98 16.62 -10.53
CA SER A 122 0.55 16.88 -10.64
C SER A 122 -0.09 16.18 -11.85
N SER A 123 -1.43 16.12 -11.88
CA SER A 123 -2.17 15.54 -13.02
C SER A 123 -2.04 16.37 -14.30
N GLU A 124 -1.81 17.69 -14.16
CA GLU A 124 -1.57 18.59 -15.29
C GLU A 124 -0.21 18.31 -15.92
N GLU A 125 0.85 18.28 -15.12
CA GLU A 125 2.20 17.93 -15.58
C GLU A 125 2.24 16.51 -16.18
N ALA A 126 1.55 15.55 -15.56
CA ALA A 126 1.45 14.19 -16.10
C ALA A 126 0.75 14.18 -17.46
N ARG A 127 -0.28 15.01 -17.66
CA ARG A 127 -0.99 15.14 -18.93
C ARG A 127 -0.05 15.65 -20.01
N ASP A 128 0.67 16.73 -19.74
CA ASP A 128 1.59 17.34 -20.69
C ASP A 128 2.73 16.39 -21.10
N LEU A 129 3.32 15.71 -20.12
CA LEU A 129 4.38 14.72 -20.38
C LEU A 129 3.86 13.48 -21.11
N SER A 130 2.60 13.08 -20.92
CA SER A 130 2.07 11.85 -21.50
C SER A 130 1.84 11.88 -23.01
N VAL A 131 1.71 13.09 -23.61
CA VAL A 131 1.35 13.27 -25.03
C VAL A 131 2.31 12.56 -25.98
N ASP A 132 3.62 12.66 -25.72
CA ASP A 132 4.66 11.97 -26.49
C ASP A 132 5.71 11.34 -25.58
N TRP A 133 5.22 10.54 -24.62
CA TRP A 133 6.10 9.96 -23.59
C TRP A 133 7.26 9.11 -24.17
N ARG A 134 7.11 8.61 -25.39
CA ARG A 134 8.14 7.79 -26.08
C ARG A 134 9.36 8.61 -26.49
N ALA A 135 9.21 9.92 -26.66
CA ALA A 135 10.30 10.84 -26.96
C ALA A 135 11.01 11.37 -25.70
N LEU A 136 10.46 11.11 -24.51
CA LEU A 136 11.03 11.57 -23.24
C LEU A 136 12.28 10.77 -22.86
N ASP A 137 13.06 11.33 -21.94
CA ASP A 137 14.17 10.61 -21.34
C ASP A 137 13.70 9.50 -20.38
N ILE A 138 14.63 8.60 -20.03
CA ILE A 138 14.35 7.45 -19.17
C ILE A 138 13.86 7.87 -17.78
N ALA A 139 14.35 8.99 -17.23
CA ALA A 139 13.96 9.46 -15.90
C ALA A 139 12.50 9.94 -15.90
N GLN A 140 12.10 10.70 -16.91
CA GLN A 140 10.72 11.16 -17.10
C GLN A 140 9.75 9.99 -17.32
N ILE A 141 10.13 9.00 -18.15
CA ILE A 141 9.33 7.78 -18.34
C ILE A 141 9.15 7.03 -17.00
N ARG A 142 10.20 6.95 -16.18
CA ARG A 142 10.12 6.34 -14.84
C ARG A 142 9.19 7.12 -13.92
N THR A 143 9.21 8.46 -13.96
CA THR A 143 8.28 9.31 -13.20
C THR A 143 6.83 9.01 -13.61
N LEU A 144 6.52 8.95 -14.91
CA LEU A 144 5.17 8.63 -15.38
C LEU A 144 4.72 7.22 -14.97
N ARG A 145 5.62 6.23 -14.99
CA ARG A 145 5.33 4.87 -14.48
C ARG A 145 5.07 4.87 -12.98
N ALA A 146 5.84 5.63 -12.21
CA ALA A 146 5.62 5.76 -10.76
C ALA A 146 4.24 6.36 -10.46
N VAL A 147 3.83 7.40 -11.20
CA VAL A 147 2.47 7.96 -11.15
C VAL A 147 1.44 6.88 -11.47
N LYS A 148 1.61 6.14 -12.57
CA LYS A 148 0.66 5.10 -13.00
C LYS A 148 0.49 4.01 -11.94
N ASN A 149 1.58 3.55 -11.33
CA ASN A 149 1.57 2.52 -10.29
C ASN A 149 0.87 2.98 -9.00
N LEU A 150 0.93 4.28 -8.67
CA LEU A 150 0.19 4.87 -7.57
C LEU A 150 -1.30 5.06 -7.92
N VAL A 151 -1.59 5.65 -9.07
CA VAL A 151 -2.96 6.03 -9.48
C VAL A 151 -3.83 4.80 -9.76
N SER A 152 -3.27 3.73 -10.33
CA SER A 152 -4.05 2.53 -10.70
C SER A 152 -4.85 1.92 -9.53
N PRO A 153 -4.22 1.59 -8.37
CA PRO A 153 -4.98 1.08 -7.23
C PRO A 153 -5.87 2.16 -6.61
N ALA A 154 -5.50 3.45 -6.62
CA ALA A 154 -6.37 4.52 -6.11
C ALA A 154 -7.67 4.68 -6.91
N LEU A 155 -7.61 4.60 -8.25
CA LEU A 155 -8.82 4.58 -9.10
C LEU A 155 -9.69 3.36 -8.79
N SER A 156 -9.07 2.22 -8.45
CA SER A 156 -9.82 1.04 -8.01
C SER A 156 -10.48 1.26 -6.65
N LEU A 157 -9.80 1.90 -5.70
CA LEU A 157 -10.35 2.27 -4.39
C LEU A 157 -11.53 3.23 -4.52
N ALA A 158 -11.44 4.23 -5.39
CA ALA A 158 -12.51 5.22 -5.59
C ALA A 158 -13.85 4.58 -5.96
N ARG A 159 -13.81 3.48 -6.73
CA ARG A 159 -15.00 2.71 -7.14
C ARG A 159 -15.61 1.88 -6.00
N LEU A 160 -14.81 1.58 -4.97
CA LEU A 160 -15.22 0.81 -3.78
C LEU A 160 -15.61 1.73 -2.61
N ALA A 161 -15.41 3.04 -2.74
CA ALA A 161 -15.51 4.00 -1.66
C ALA A 161 -16.63 5.03 -1.90
N PRO A 162 -16.95 5.91 -0.93
CA PRO A 162 -17.93 6.98 -1.11
C PRO A 162 -17.61 7.90 -2.30
N ARG A 163 -18.66 8.43 -2.95
CA ARG A 163 -18.56 9.30 -4.15
C ARG A 163 -17.68 10.54 -3.99
N GLU A 164 -17.50 11.02 -2.77
CA GLU A 164 -16.64 12.17 -2.47
C GLU A 164 -15.18 11.91 -2.86
N ILE A 165 -14.72 10.66 -2.71
CA ILE A 165 -13.37 10.24 -3.06
C ILE A 165 -13.16 10.20 -4.58
N GLU A 166 -14.18 9.77 -5.32
CA GLU A 166 -14.18 9.74 -6.78
C GLU A 166 -13.89 11.14 -7.36
N GLY A 167 -14.51 12.18 -6.81
CA GLY A 167 -14.32 13.57 -7.25
C GLY A 167 -12.87 14.05 -7.17
N ARG A 168 -12.10 13.57 -6.17
CA ARG A 168 -10.69 13.96 -5.98
C ARG A 168 -9.77 13.35 -7.04
N LEU A 169 -10.12 12.20 -7.59
CA LEU A 169 -9.30 11.45 -8.54
C LEU A 169 -9.70 11.69 -10.00
N LYS A 170 -10.73 12.48 -10.27
CA LYS A 170 -11.25 12.72 -11.63
C LYS A 170 -10.17 13.16 -12.63
N ALA A 171 -9.34 14.14 -12.26
CA ALA A 171 -8.26 14.61 -13.15
C ALA A 171 -7.21 13.51 -13.43
N TRP A 172 -6.99 12.63 -12.45
CA TRP A 172 -6.10 11.48 -12.59
C TRP A 172 -6.72 10.37 -13.45
N GLU A 173 -8.03 10.15 -13.36
CA GLU A 173 -8.77 9.22 -14.21
C GLU A 173 -8.68 9.59 -15.70
N GLU A 174 -8.73 10.89 -16.01
CA GLU A 174 -8.62 11.40 -17.38
C GLU A 174 -7.22 11.17 -17.99
N VAL A 175 -6.15 11.34 -17.21
CA VAL A 175 -4.77 11.18 -17.72
C VAL A 175 -4.29 9.72 -17.69
N PHE A 176 -4.85 8.89 -16.81
CA PHE A 176 -4.39 7.52 -16.58
C PHE A 176 -4.22 6.67 -17.86
N PRO A 177 -5.14 6.68 -18.84
CA PRO A 177 -5.00 5.90 -20.08
C PRO A 177 -3.78 6.28 -20.93
N SER A 178 -3.29 7.51 -20.80
CA SER A 178 -2.16 8.05 -21.58
C SER A 178 -0.80 7.75 -20.93
N LEU A 179 -0.77 7.31 -19.67
CA LEU A 179 0.46 7.00 -18.96
C LEU A 179 1.09 5.69 -19.49
N PRO A 180 2.43 5.61 -19.62
CA PRO A 180 3.17 4.42 -20.03
C PRO A 180 3.01 3.24 -19.06
#